data_AF-A0A423TE69-F1
#
_entry.id   AF-A0A423TE69-F1
#
_cell.length_a   1.000
_cell.length_b   1.000
_cell.length_c   1.000
_cell.angle_alpha   90.00
_cell.angle_beta   90.00
_cell.angle_gamma   90.00
#
_symmetry.space_group_name_H-M   'P 1'
#
loop_
_entity.id
_entity.type
_entity.pdbx_description
1 polymer ?
#
loop_
_entity_poly.entity_id
_entity_poly.type
_entity_poly.pdbx_seq_one_letter_code
_entity_poly.pdbx_strand_id
1 'polypeptide(L)'
;MSAAPLKPLPKVGRVNLVVGGVTGDTVDGACRVVRALQPKRKGYFSLAFPDILLEGGACDLLVERLAREKVKVTGALRASPSVGPEEEERLVALTRKALDCFFAV
;
A
#
# COMPACT_ATOMS: atom_id res chain seq x y z
N MET A 1 21.10 14.59 -8.89
CA MET A 1 21.80 13.35 -8.46
C MET A 1 20.97 12.16 -8.91
N SER A 2 21.52 11.25 -9.71
CA SER A 2 20.78 10.04 -10.12
C SER A 2 20.76 9.07 -8.94
N ALA A 3 19.61 8.88 -8.32
CA ALA A 3 19.44 7.81 -7.34
C ALA A 3 19.73 6.46 -8.03
N ALA A 4 20.53 5.61 -7.39
CA ALA A 4 20.74 4.26 -7.89
C ALA A 4 19.38 3.55 -8.02
N PRO A 5 19.13 2.77 -9.10
CA PRO A 5 17.85 2.12 -9.29
C PRO A 5 17.57 1.15 -8.14
N LEU A 6 16.41 1.31 -7.51
CA LEU A 6 15.94 0.41 -6.46
C LEU A 6 15.86 -1.00 -7.03
N LYS A 7 16.43 -1.96 -6.29
CA LYS A 7 16.37 -3.38 -6.64
C LYS A 7 15.28 -4.07 -5.83
N PRO A 8 14.61 -5.09 -6.39
CA PRO A 8 13.67 -5.91 -5.64
C PRO A 8 14.29 -6.47 -4.37
N LEU A 9 13.48 -6.61 -3.32
CA LEU A 9 13.91 -7.22 -2.07
C LEU A 9 14.41 -8.66 -2.28
N PRO A 10 15.37 -9.14 -1.46
CA PRO A 10 15.88 -10.50 -1.54
C PRO A 10 14.78 -11.53 -1.29
N LYS A 11 15.04 -12.80 -1.67
CA LYS A 11 14.07 -13.88 -1.49
C LYS A 11 13.88 -14.18 0.01
N VAL A 12 12.75 -13.73 0.56
CA VAL A 12 12.33 -14.03 1.93
C VAL A 12 10.91 -14.59 1.93
N GLY A 13 10.53 -15.31 2.99
CA GLY A 13 9.28 -16.07 3.04
C GLY A 13 8.02 -15.22 3.08
N ARG A 14 7.99 -14.19 3.94
CA ARG A 14 6.91 -13.19 4.06
C ARG A 14 7.55 -11.82 4.23
N VAL A 15 7.05 -10.84 3.47
CA VAL A 15 7.50 -9.44 3.57
C VAL A 15 6.38 -8.59 4.13
N ASN A 16 6.67 -7.87 5.20
CA ASN A 16 5.86 -6.77 5.70
C ASN A 16 6.63 -5.49 5.39
N LEU A 17 6.03 -4.57 4.65
CA LEU A 17 6.64 -3.28 4.36
C LEU A 17 5.79 -2.18 4.98
N VAL A 18 6.45 -1.30 5.73
CA VAL A 18 5.85 -0.09 6.28
C VAL A 18 6.40 1.09 5.48
N VAL A 19 5.52 1.96 5.00
CA VAL A 19 5.88 3.17 4.26
C VAL A 19 5.27 4.37 4.98
N GLY A 20 6.10 5.11 5.70
CA GLY A 20 5.69 6.31 6.42
C GLY A 20 5.76 7.57 5.56
N GLY A 21 5.07 8.63 6.01
CA GLY A 21 5.08 9.93 5.35
C GLY A 21 4.36 9.96 4.00
N VAL A 22 3.38 9.08 3.81
CA VAL A 22 2.56 9.05 2.60
C VAL A 22 1.36 9.97 2.78
N THR A 23 1.26 10.94 1.89
CA THR A 23 0.24 11.99 1.77
C THR A 23 -0.24 12.03 0.32
N GLY A 24 -1.28 12.79 0.01
CA GLY A 24 -1.81 12.94 -1.36
C GLY A 24 -0.72 13.25 -2.40
N ASP A 25 0.18 14.17 -2.07
CA ASP A 25 1.28 14.59 -2.95
C ASP A 25 2.36 13.53 -3.17
N THR A 26 2.51 12.58 -2.24
CA THR A 26 3.60 11.60 -2.24
C THR A 26 3.14 10.19 -2.62
N VAL A 27 1.83 9.94 -2.74
CA VAL A 27 1.26 8.62 -3.09
C VAL A 27 1.92 8.02 -4.32
N ASP A 28 2.06 8.78 -5.41
CA ASP A 28 2.62 8.26 -6.66
C ASP A 28 4.08 7.82 -6.49
N GLY A 29 4.88 8.59 -5.75
CA GLY A 29 6.26 8.25 -5.42
C GLY A 29 6.34 6.99 -4.55
N ALA A 30 5.51 6.92 -3.51
CA ALA A 30 5.43 5.78 -2.61
C ALA A 30 5.06 4.49 -3.35
N CYS A 31 4.05 4.53 -4.24
CA CYS A 31 3.62 3.38 -5.02
C CYS A 31 4.73 2.86 -5.95
N ARG A 32 5.51 3.76 -6.57
CA ARG A 32 6.66 3.38 -7.40
C ARG A 32 7.75 2.69 -6.58
N VAL A 33 8.03 3.19 -5.38
CA VAL A 33 9.00 2.57 -4.46
C VAL A 33 8.52 1.18 -4.04
N VAL A 34 7.27 1.05 -3.60
CA VAL A 34 6.64 -0.23 -3.26
C VAL A 34 6.72 -1.19 -4.44
N ARG A 35 6.42 -0.74 -5.65
CA ARG A 35 6.52 -1.58 -6.83
C ARG A 35 7.95 -2.03 -7.12
N ALA A 36 8.91 -1.13 -7.04
CA ALA A 36 10.33 -1.42 -7.31
C ALA A 36 10.92 -2.42 -6.30
N LEU A 37 10.51 -2.34 -5.04
CA LEU A 37 10.96 -3.21 -3.96
C LEU A 37 10.21 -4.57 -3.93
N GLN A 38 9.16 -4.73 -4.73
CA GLN A 38 8.26 -5.88 -4.62
C GLN A 38 8.99 -7.23 -4.77
N PRO A 39 8.77 -8.19 -3.85
CA PRO A 39 9.29 -9.55 -3.98
C PRO A 39 8.78 -10.26 -5.25
N LYS A 40 9.70 -10.84 -6.05
CA LYS A 40 9.42 -11.33 -7.41
C LYS A 40 8.31 -12.40 -7.54
N ARG A 41 8.06 -13.22 -6.51
CA ARG A 41 7.11 -14.35 -6.62
C ARG A 41 5.76 -14.10 -5.97
N LYS A 42 5.76 -13.72 -4.69
CA LYS A 42 4.53 -13.66 -3.88
C LYS A 42 4.03 -12.24 -3.60
N GLY A 43 4.80 -11.21 -3.95
CA GLY A 43 4.50 -9.85 -3.50
C GLY A 43 4.68 -9.71 -1.99
N TYR A 44 3.95 -8.78 -1.40
CA TYR A 44 3.96 -8.49 0.02
C TYR A 44 2.98 -9.39 0.78
N PHE A 45 3.35 -9.79 2.00
CA PHE A 45 2.37 -10.36 2.94
C PHE A 45 1.53 -9.24 3.55
N SER A 46 2.15 -8.13 3.95
CA SER A 46 1.41 -6.92 4.31
C SER A 46 2.10 -5.64 3.88
N LEU A 47 1.29 -4.62 3.61
CA LEU A 47 1.72 -3.25 3.39
C LEU A 47 1.05 -2.37 4.43
N ALA A 48 1.80 -1.51 5.11
CA ALA A 48 1.28 -0.58 6.09
C ALA A 48 1.63 0.87 5.71
N PHE A 49 0.63 1.74 5.80
CA PHE A 49 0.73 3.16 5.51
C PHE A 49 0.24 3.94 6.73
N PRO A 50 1.12 4.23 7.69
CA PRO A 50 0.76 5.04 8.84
C PRO A 50 0.30 6.43 8.40
N ASP A 51 -0.69 6.96 9.11
CA ASP A 51 -1.19 8.34 9.00
C ASP A 51 -1.87 8.69 7.67
N ILE A 52 -2.01 7.74 6.74
CA ILE A 52 -2.63 7.97 5.42
C ILE A 52 -4.10 8.37 5.51
N LEU A 53 -4.77 8.04 6.62
CA LEU A 53 -6.18 8.38 6.84
C LEU A 53 -6.38 9.76 7.48
N LEU A 54 -5.30 10.49 7.80
CA LEU A 54 -5.39 11.87 8.28
C LEU A 54 -5.76 12.85 7.16
N GLU A 55 -5.50 12.48 5.90
CA GLU A 55 -5.79 13.30 4.73
C GLU A 55 -6.94 12.68 3.91
N GLY A 56 -8.02 13.44 3.73
CA GLY A 56 -9.21 12.98 3.01
C GLY A 56 -8.88 12.55 1.58
N GLY A 57 -9.26 11.32 1.21
CA GLY A 57 -9.06 10.78 -0.14
C GLY A 57 -7.65 10.27 -0.46
N ALA A 58 -6.65 10.47 0.43
CA ALA A 58 -5.30 9.97 0.20
C ALA A 58 -5.24 8.43 0.17
N CYS A 59 -6.04 7.77 1.02
CA CYS A 59 -6.13 6.31 1.01
C CYS A 59 -6.83 5.75 -0.24
N ASP A 60 -7.84 6.44 -0.78
CA ASP A 60 -8.48 6.07 -2.04
C ASP A 60 -7.47 6.11 -3.19
N LEU A 61 -6.78 7.26 -3.31
CA LEU A 61 -5.73 7.45 -4.29
C LEU A 61 -4.64 6.38 -4.15
N LEU A 62 -4.22 6.08 -2.91
CA LEU A 62 -3.23 5.03 -2.64
C LEU A 62 -3.68 3.68 -3.19
N VAL A 63 -4.90 3.24 -2.88
CA VAL A 63 -5.43 1.94 -3.32
C VAL A 63 -5.49 1.87 -4.85
N GLU A 64 -6.00 2.91 -5.50
CA GLU A 64 -6.05 3.01 -6.96
C GLU A 64 -4.65 2.93 -7.60
N ARG A 65 -3.67 3.64 -7.02
CA ARG A 65 -2.31 3.69 -7.56
C ARG A 65 -1.55 2.39 -7.34
N LEU A 66 -1.71 1.74 -6.19
CA LEU A 66 -1.16 0.40 -5.96
C LEU A 66 -1.71 -0.61 -6.98
N ALA A 67 -3.00 -0.56 -7.26
CA ALA A 67 -3.64 -1.43 -8.25
C ALA A 67 -3.12 -1.16 -9.66
N ARG A 68 -3.02 0.11 -10.05
CA ARG A 68 -2.46 0.55 -11.34
C ARG A 68 -1.01 0.07 -11.55
N GLU A 69 -0.19 0.15 -10.51
CA GLU A 69 1.21 -0.33 -10.50
C GLU A 69 1.31 -1.86 -10.41
N LYS A 70 0.18 -2.57 -10.36
CA LYS A 70 0.08 -4.03 -10.24
C LYS A 70 0.85 -4.55 -9.02
N VAL A 71 0.76 -3.82 -7.90
CA VAL A 71 1.33 -4.25 -6.61
C VAL A 71 0.55 -5.44 -6.10
N LYS A 72 1.27 -6.47 -5.63
CA LYS A 72 0.68 -7.70 -5.11
C LYS A 72 0.78 -7.75 -3.59
N VAL A 73 -0.37 -7.92 -2.93
CA VAL A 73 -0.48 -8.11 -1.48
C VAL A 73 -1.31 -9.36 -1.22
N THR A 74 -0.75 -10.35 -0.54
CA THR A 74 -1.45 -11.63 -0.29
C THR A 74 -2.15 -11.68 1.06
N GLY A 75 -1.80 -10.77 1.97
CA GLY A 75 -2.40 -10.67 3.30
C GLY A 75 -3.22 -9.38 3.39
N ALA A 76 -2.66 -8.34 4.00
CA ALA A 76 -3.41 -7.14 4.32
C ALA A 76 -2.73 -5.84 3.86
N LEU A 77 -3.54 -4.90 3.38
CA LEU A 77 -3.26 -3.48 3.39
C LEU A 77 -3.68 -2.92 4.75
N ARG A 78 -2.77 -2.25 5.43
CA ARG A 78 -2.96 -1.64 6.74
C ARG A 78 -2.86 -0.13 6.64
N ALA A 79 -3.81 0.58 7.20
CA ALA A 79 -3.81 2.02 7.27
C ALA A 79 -3.97 2.46 8.74
N SER A 80 -3.70 3.73 9.04
CA SER A 80 -4.00 4.33 10.34
C SER A 80 -4.20 5.84 10.19
N PRO A 81 -4.84 6.52 11.16
CA PRO A 81 -5.57 5.97 12.32
C PRO A 81 -6.94 5.32 11.94
N SER A 82 -7.59 4.63 12.89
CA SER A 82 -8.97 4.12 12.72
C SER A 82 -9.93 5.25 12.36
N VAL A 83 -10.87 4.93 11.48
CA VAL A 83 -11.93 5.83 11.01
C VAL A 83 -13.28 5.28 11.44
N GLY A 84 -14.35 6.04 11.23
CA GLY A 84 -15.70 5.56 11.56
C GLY A 84 -16.06 4.27 10.79
N PRO A 85 -16.96 3.43 11.32
CA PRO A 85 -17.27 2.11 10.75
C PRO A 85 -17.75 2.16 9.30
N GLU A 86 -18.52 3.19 8.92
CA GLU A 86 -18.98 3.39 7.54
C GLU A 86 -17.82 3.58 6.56
N GLU A 87 -16.82 4.36 6.97
CA GLU A 87 -15.64 4.63 6.15
C GLU A 87 -14.71 3.40 6.10
N GLU A 88 -14.57 2.68 7.20
CA GLU A 88 -13.82 1.42 7.22
C GLU A 88 -14.44 0.37 6.29
N GLU A 89 -15.77 0.20 6.31
CA GLU A 89 -16.47 -0.73 5.41
C GLU A 89 -16.28 -0.35 3.93
N ARG A 90 -16.34 0.95 3.62
CA ARG A 90 -16.08 1.49 2.28
C ARG A 90 -14.66 1.16 1.81
N LEU A 91 -13.66 1.38 2.66
CA LEU A 91 -12.26 1.10 2.36
C LEU A 91 -11.96 -0.39 2.23
N VAL A 92 -12.62 -1.23 3.03
CA VAL A 92 -12.60 -2.71 2.87
C VAL A 92 -13.11 -3.09 1.48
N ALA A 93 -14.27 -2.57 1.08
CA ALA A 93 -14.86 -2.88 -0.23
C ALA A 93 -13.95 -2.41 -1.38
N LEU A 94 -13.40 -1.21 -1.30
CA LEU A 94 -12.48 -0.65 -2.28
C LEU A 94 -11.21 -1.49 -2.41
N THR A 95 -10.55 -1.78 -1.29
CA THR A 95 -9.30 -2.55 -1.25
C THR A 95 -9.51 -3.96 -1.80
N ARG A 96 -10.58 -4.64 -1.39
CA ARG A 96 -10.91 -5.97 -1.88
C ARG A 96 -11.13 -5.97 -3.39
N LYS A 97 -11.84 -4.97 -3.91
CA LYS A 97 -12.11 -4.85 -5.35
C LYS A 97 -10.85 -4.53 -6.17
N ALA A 98 -10.00 -3.64 -5.67
CA ALA A 98 -8.86 -3.11 -6.43
C ALA A 98 -7.59 -3.97 -6.31
N LEU A 99 -7.33 -4.55 -5.14
CA LEU A 99 -6.08 -5.23 -4.80
C LEU A 99 -6.25 -6.71 -4.48
N ASP A 100 -7.49 -7.21 -4.37
CA ASP A 100 -7.81 -8.59 -3.99
C ASP A 100 -7.13 -9.03 -2.68
N CYS A 101 -7.11 -8.12 -1.68
CA CYS A 101 -6.51 -8.37 -0.37
C CYS A 101 -7.39 -7.85 0.77
N PHE A 102 -7.01 -8.19 2.01
CA PHE A 102 -7.70 -7.69 3.21
C PHE A 102 -7.34 -6.23 3.47
N PHE A 103 -8.29 -5.45 3.98
CA PHE A 103 -8.04 -4.14 4.55
C PHE A 103 -8.14 -4.22 6.07
N ALA A 104 -7.24 -3.53 6.77
CA ALA A 104 -7.25 -3.42 8.22
C ALA A 104 -6.82 -2.01 8.63
N VAL A 105 -7.37 -1.52 9.72
CA VAL A 105 -6.97 -0.27 10.37
C VAL A 105 -6.44 -0.55 11.77
#